data_AF-A0A5F9CYR2-F1
#
_entry.id   AF-A0A5F9CYR2-F1
#
_cell.length_a   1.000
_cell.length_b   1.000
_cell.length_c   1.000
_cell.angle_alpha   90.00
_cell.angle_beta   90.00
_cell.angle_gamma   90.00
#
_symmetry.space_group_name_H-M   'P 1'
#
loop_
_entity.id
_entity.type
_entity.pdbx_description
1 polymer ?
#
loop_
_entity_poly.entity_id
_entity_poly.type
_entity_poly.pdbx_seq_one_letter_code
_entity_poly.pdbx_strand_id
1 'polypeptide(L)'
;MCVNSGLPSAPWFRKAAYWRNLWSFRLVLGGTGGERSGLAGIWPRDHTSTLTDPDAPVTPAPDPERQLVSPPRRLPTCRHRRPRGALRKRLREGLSPAALGREEGPGRAQEEAVGARSATPASLSCRGRGRGGAGAGPGAGRGRRGRGRGLGRVGSGGQPVVAWLSPAVLGFRTSACPASACSAAAMESALGAGIAMAEALQNRLPWLENVWLWVTFLGDPKSLFLFYFPAAYYARRRVGVAVLWISLITEWLNLVFKWFLFGDRPFWWVHESGYYNQAPAQVHQFPSSCETGPGSPSGHCMITGAALWPIMTALSAQMATRAHSRWIRAIPSLAYFTFLLAVGLSRVFLLAHFPHQVLAGLLTGAILGWLMTPRVPMERELSFYGLTALALMLGASLIYWTLISLGLDLSWSINLASKWCERPEWVHLDSRPFASLSRDSGAALGLGIALHSPCYAQIRRAYLGNGQKIACLLLAMGLLGPLDWLGHPPQVSLFYIFNFLKYTLWPFLVLALVPWAVYTFSAQEAPPIRSS
;
A
#
# COMPACT_ATOMS: atom_id res chain seq x y z
N MET A 1 29.38 -0.20 -45.69
CA MET A 1 28.66 -1.23 -44.92
C MET A 1 29.19 -1.23 -43.50
N CYS A 2 28.57 -0.45 -42.61
CA CYS A 2 28.69 -0.63 -41.16
C CYS A 2 27.28 -0.97 -40.70
N VAL A 3 27.05 -2.23 -40.41
CA VAL A 3 25.77 -2.72 -39.91
C VAL A 3 25.57 -2.12 -38.52
N ASN A 4 24.53 -1.30 -38.42
CA ASN A 4 24.01 -0.75 -37.18
C ASN A 4 23.39 -1.92 -36.40
N SER A 5 24.20 -2.69 -35.68
CA SER A 5 23.70 -3.69 -34.74
C SER A 5 23.11 -2.96 -33.55
N GLY A 6 21.80 -2.72 -33.59
CA GLY A 6 21.04 -2.18 -32.48
C GLY A 6 21.34 -2.97 -31.22
N LEU A 7 22.05 -2.35 -30.28
CA LEU A 7 22.14 -2.85 -28.91
C LEU A 7 20.71 -2.91 -28.37
N PRO A 8 20.19 -4.08 -27.97
CA PRO A 8 18.95 -4.13 -27.22
C PRO A 8 19.19 -3.28 -25.97
N SER A 9 18.30 -2.31 -25.76
CA SER A 9 18.33 -1.36 -24.66
C SER A 9 18.46 -2.09 -23.33
N ALA A 10 19.69 -2.27 -22.85
CA ALA A 10 19.94 -2.99 -21.63
C ALA A 10 19.25 -2.28 -20.44
N PRO A 11 18.67 -3.02 -19.47
CA PRO A 11 17.93 -2.45 -18.34
C PRO A 11 18.67 -1.34 -17.58
N TRP A 12 20.01 -1.40 -17.57
CA TRP A 12 20.88 -0.38 -16.98
C TRP A 12 20.78 0.99 -17.65
N PHE A 13 20.61 1.07 -18.98
CA PHE A 13 20.50 2.35 -19.69
C PHE A 13 19.22 3.10 -19.27
N ARG A 14 18.12 2.37 -19.04
CA ARG A 14 16.86 2.93 -18.53
C ARG A 14 17.03 3.53 -17.14
N LYS A 15 17.73 2.82 -16.24
CA LYS A 15 18.04 3.30 -14.88
C LYS A 15 19.02 4.48 -14.89
N ALA A 16 20.02 4.47 -15.76
CA ALA A 16 20.97 5.57 -15.89
C ALA A 16 20.30 6.85 -16.42
N ALA A 17 19.40 6.73 -17.40
CA ALA A 17 18.59 7.84 -17.89
C ALA A 17 17.63 8.36 -16.81
N TYR A 18 17.00 7.45 -16.06
CA TYR A 18 16.14 7.78 -14.91
C TYR A 18 16.86 8.65 -13.88
N TRP A 19 18.00 8.18 -13.36
CA TRP A 19 18.76 8.94 -12.37
C TRP A 19 19.33 10.23 -12.95
N ARG A 20 19.81 10.23 -14.20
CA ARG A 20 20.31 11.44 -14.86
C ARG A 20 19.25 12.53 -14.93
N ASN A 21 18.03 12.23 -15.37
CA ASN A 21 16.95 13.21 -15.47
C ASN A 21 16.57 13.78 -14.09
N LEU A 22 16.52 12.93 -13.07
CA LEU A 22 16.25 13.34 -11.69
C LEU A 22 17.35 14.26 -11.12
N TRP A 23 18.63 13.93 -11.39
CA TRP A 23 19.78 14.74 -10.96
C TRP A 23 19.90 16.06 -11.73
N SER A 24 19.63 16.08 -13.04
CA SER A 24 19.61 17.30 -13.85
C SER A 24 18.58 18.30 -13.34
N PHE A 25 17.41 17.84 -12.89
CA PHE A 25 16.40 18.71 -12.29
C PHE A 25 16.82 19.26 -10.92
N ARG A 26 17.54 18.47 -10.11
CA ARG A 26 18.12 18.93 -8.84
C ARG A 26 19.13 20.06 -9.06
N LEU A 27 19.90 20.04 -10.15
CA LEU A 27 20.81 21.13 -10.52
C LEU A 27 20.06 22.39 -10.93
N VAL A 28 18.90 22.26 -11.59
CA VAL A 28 18.03 23.39 -11.98
C VAL A 28 17.38 24.05 -10.76
N LEU A 29 16.95 23.28 -9.76
CA LEU A 29 16.36 23.84 -8.53
C LEU A 29 17.38 24.27 -7.46
N GLY A 30 18.61 23.74 -7.50
CA GLY A 30 19.70 24.10 -6.59
C GLY A 30 20.52 25.33 -7.02
N GLY A 31 20.27 25.84 -8.22
CA GLY A 31 20.96 27.00 -8.79
C GLY A 31 20.24 28.32 -8.52
N THR A 32 20.05 28.71 -7.25
CA THR A 32 19.73 30.10 -6.91
C THR A 32 21.00 30.81 -6.46
N GLY A 33 21.67 31.51 -7.38
CA GLY A 33 22.76 32.42 -7.06
C GLY A 33 23.79 32.55 -8.18
N GLY A 34 23.52 33.45 -9.13
CA GLY A 34 24.51 33.88 -10.11
C GLY A 34 23.89 34.33 -11.42
N GLU A 35 23.59 35.62 -11.53
CA GLU A 35 23.26 36.27 -12.80
C GLU A 35 24.37 36.04 -13.84
N ARG A 36 23.99 35.66 -15.07
CA ARG A 36 24.42 36.33 -16.31
C ARG A 36 23.65 35.77 -17.52
N SER A 37 22.76 36.63 -18.02
CA SER A 37 22.55 36.95 -19.44
C SER A 37 22.84 35.87 -20.50
N GLY A 38 21.77 35.34 -21.10
CA GLY A 38 21.83 34.48 -22.28
C GLY A 38 20.47 33.93 -22.70
N LEU A 39 19.46 34.80 -22.89
CA LEU A 39 18.18 34.43 -23.50
C LEU A 39 18.38 34.27 -25.01
N ALA A 40 18.69 33.05 -25.47
CA ALA A 40 18.42 32.61 -26.83
C ALA A 40 18.47 31.06 -26.93
N GLY A 41 17.34 30.45 -27.29
CA GLY A 41 17.34 29.13 -27.92
C GLY A 41 16.88 27.95 -27.06
N ILE A 42 15.61 27.94 -26.64
CA ILE A 42 14.87 26.68 -26.41
C ILE A 42 13.43 26.87 -26.88
N TRP A 43 13.19 26.62 -28.16
CA TRP A 43 11.87 26.26 -28.69
C TRP A 43 12.08 25.05 -29.62
N PRO A 44 11.46 23.89 -29.36
CA PRO A 44 11.43 22.82 -30.34
C PRO A 44 10.60 23.26 -31.54
N ARG A 45 11.19 23.22 -32.73
CA ARG A 45 10.52 23.41 -34.01
C ARG A 45 9.31 22.46 -34.13
N ASP A 46 8.21 23.02 -34.61
CA ASP A 46 7.07 22.29 -35.13
C ASP A 46 7.53 21.31 -36.22
N HIS A 47 7.23 20.03 -36.03
CA HIS A 47 7.15 19.10 -37.14
C HIS A 47 5.71 19.12 -37.65
N THR A 48 5.52 19.85 -38.74
CA THR A 48 4.35 19.83 -39.60
C THR A 48 4.07 18.42 -40.09
N SER A 49 2.88 17.92 -39.73
CA SER A 49 2.25 16.74 -40.31
C SER A 49 1.85 17.02 -41.76
N THR A 50 2.49 16.36 -42.72
CA THR A 50 1.99 16.25 -44.09
C THR A 50 0.81 15.28 -44.12
N LEU A 51 -0.38 15.82 -44.42
CA LEU A 51 -1.49 15.07 -44.98
C LEU A 51 -1.05 14.45 -46.31
N THR A 52 -1.35 13.17 -46.53
CA THR A 52 -1.61 12.62 -47.87
C THR A 52 -2.71 11.56 -47.77
N ASP A 53 -3.80 11.89 -48.46
CA ASP A 53 -4.87 11.14 -49.13
C ASP A 53 -5.45 9.80 -48.59
N PRO A 54 -6.79 9.68 -48.51
CA PRO A 54 -7.51 8.43 -48.27
C PRO A 54 -8.02 7.85 -49.59
N ASP A 55 -7.20 7.11 -50.35
CA ASP A 55 -7.69 6.15 -51.35
C ASP A 55 -6.51 5.30 -51.89
N ALA A 56 -6.25 4.15 -51.28
CA ALA A 56 -5.47 3.07 -51.89
C ALA A 56 -5.87 1.70 -51.29
N PRO A 57 -5.99 0.64 -52.11
CA PRO A 57 -6.72 -0.58 -51.78
C PRO A 57 -5.98 -1.49 -50.80
N VAL A 58 -6.71 -1.98 -49.80
CA VAL A 58 -6.25 -2.99 -48.84
C VAL A 58 -6.19 -4.36 -49.53
N THR A 59 -5.00 -4.94 -49.62
CA THR A 59 -4.78 -6.35 -49.94
C THR A 59 -4.77 -7.16 -48.65
N PRO A 60 -5.57 -8.24 -48.50
CA PRO A 60 -5.53 -9.07 -47.31
C PRO A 60 -4.38 -10.09 -47.37
N ALA A 61 -3.67 -10.25 -46.26
CA ALA A 61 -2.71 -11.34 -46.04
C ALA A 61 -3.45 -12.70 -45.88
N PRO A 62 -2.80 -13.84 -46.18
CA PRO A 62 -3.48 -15.13 -46.33
C PRO A 62 -3.78 -15.79 -44.98
N ASP A 63 -4.99 -16.32 -44.87
CA ASP A 63 -5.49 -17.13 -43.75
C ASP A 63 -5.03 -18.59 -43.89
N PRO A 64 -4.42 -19.22 -42.86
CA PRO A 64 -4.03 -20.62 -42.92
C PRO A 64 -5.08 -21.48 -42.22
N GLU A 65 -6.21 -21.78 -42.87
CA GLU A 65 -6.99 -23.00 -42.61
C GLU A 65 -8.21 -23.08 -43.55
N ARG A 66 -8.04 -23.81 -44.65
CA ARG A 66 -9.16 -24.41 -45.38
C ARG A 66 -8.72 -25.74 -45.96
N GLN A 67 -9.03 -26.82 -45.26
CA GLN A 67 -9.28 -28.11 -45.90
C GLN A 67 -10.44 -28.83 -45.21
N LEU A 68 -11.49 -29.07 -46.01
CA LEU A 68 -12.64 -30.00 -45.88
C LEU A 68 -13.61 -29.70 -44.72
N VAL A 69 -14.92 -29.46 -44.93
CA VAL A 69 -15.95 -30.30 -45.58
C VAL A 69 -17.16 -29.42 -46.01
N SER A 70 -17.81 -29.77 -47.12
CA SER A 70 -19.02 -29.10 -47.67
C SER A 70 -20.35 -29.61 -47.05
N PRO A 71 -21.47 -28.85 -47.13
CA PRO A 71 -22.67 -29.02 -46.29
C PRO A 71 -23.87 -29.68 -47.04
N PRO A 72 -24.99 -29.98 -46.34
CA PRO A 72 -26.30 -30.06 -46.98
C PRO A 72 -27.22 -28.87 -46.64
N ARG A 73 -28.18 -28.66 -47.56
CA ARG A 73 -29.07 -27.50 -47.78
C ARG A 73 -30.34 -27.49 -46.89
N ARG A 74 -30.81 -26.26 -46.56
CA ARG A 74 -32.19 -25.63 -46.53
C ARG A 74 -33.42 -26.52 -46.19
N LEU A 75 -34.53 -26.10 -45.56
CA LEU A 75 -35.27 -24.90 -45.02
C LEU A 75 -36.63 -25.47 -44.46
N PRO A 76 -37.72 -24.73 -44.05
CA PRO A 76 -37.99 -23.38 -43.48
C PRO A 76 -38.82 -23.51 -42.13
N THR A 77 -39.29 -22.51 -41.35
CA THR A 77 -40.33 -21.47 -41.60
C THR A 77 -40.57 -20.54 -40.38
N CYS A 78 -40.85 -19.26 -40.70
CA CYS A 78 -41.85 -18.31 -40.16
C CYS A 78 -41.85 -17.86 -38.67
N ARG A 79 -41.61 -16.56 -38.36
CA ARG A 79 -42.44 -15.31 -38.49
C ARG A 79 -43.32 -15.06 -37.24
N HIS A 80 -42.99 -14.03 -36.45
CA HIS A 80 -43.80 -12.80 -36.37
C HIS A 80 -43.12 -11.72 -35.52
N ARG A 81 -43.46 -10.47 -35.82
CA ARG A 81 -42.75 -9.22 -35.53
C ARG A 81 -43.72 -8.29 -34.78
N ARG A 82 -43.14 -7.39 -33.95
CA ARG A 82 -43.64 -6.06 -33.48
C ARG A 82 -44.36 -6.01 -32.12
N PRO A 83 -44.47 -4.81 -31.47
CA PRO A 83 -43.47 -3.73 -31.35
C PRO A 83 -43.44 -3.03 -29.97
N ARG A 84 -42.49 -2.09 -29.83
CA ARG A 84 -42.33 -1.10 -28.76
C ARG A 84 -43.41 0.01 -28.78
N GLY A 85 -43.79 0.51 -27.59
CA GLY A 85 -43.81 1.95 -27.30
C GLY A 85 -45.16 2.69 -27.18
N ALA A 86 -45.36 3.28 -25.99
CA ALA A 86 -45.97 4.59 -25.69
C ALA A 86 -47.47 4.73 -25.32
N LEU A 87 -47.64 5.40 -24.17
CA LEU A 87 -48.51 6.57 -23.91
C LEU A 87 -49.82 6.41 -23.09
N ARG A 88 -49.73 6.88 -21.83
CA ARG A 88 -50.65 7.73 -21.02
C ARG A 88 -52.17 7.48 -20.94
N LYS A 89 -52.60 7.57 -19.66
CA LYS A 89 -53.72 8.36 -19.06
C LYS A 89 -55.04 7.63 -18.76
N ARG A 90 -55.58 8.04 -17.58
CA ARG A 90 -56.90 7.74 -16.93
C ARG A 90 -56.85 6.50 -16.02
N LEU A 91 -57.35 6.49 -14.79
CA LEU A 91 -58.35 7.31 -14.07
C LEU A 91 -57.99 7.48 -12.58
N ARG A 92 -58.42 8.60 -12.01
CA ARG A 92 -58.80 8.78 -10.60
C ARG A 92 -60.25 8.32 -10.43
N GLU A 93 -60.58 7.82 -9.24
CA GLU A 93 -61.87 7.75 -8.52
C GLU A 93 -61.84 6.45 -7.72
N GLY A 94 -62.17 6.36 -6.44
CA GLY A 94 -62.74 7.27 -5.46
C GLY A 94 -62.99 6.44 -4.18
N LEU A 95 -63.51 7.10 -3.14
CA LEU A 95 -64.07 6.53 -1.90
C LEU A 95 -63.11 6.31 -0.71
N SER A 96 -62.99 7.40 0.05
CA SER A 96 -63.05 7.47 1.54
C SER A 96 -64.30 6.71 2.08
N PRO A 97 -64.50 6.44 3.40
CA PRO A 97 -64.01 7.27 4.51
C PRO A 97 -63.71 6.61 5.87
N ALA A 98 -63.25 7.50 6.77
CA ALA A 98 -63.61 7.58 8.18
C ALA A 98 -62.94 6.59 9.15
N ALA A 99 -62.54 6.99 10.37
CA ALA A 99 -62.65 8.29 11.03
C ALA A 99 -61.84 8.28 12.34
N LEU A 100 -61.28 9.46 12.63
CA LEU A 100 -61.27 10.23 13.90
C LEU A 100 -60.86 9.53 15.21
N GLY A 101 -60.13 10.19 16.12
CA GLY A 101 -59.65 11.58 16.21
C GLY A 101 -58.47 11.64 17.21
N ARG A 102 -57.51 12.57 17.14
CA ARG A 102 -57.62 14.06 17.27
C ARG A 102 -58.16 14.40 18.67
N GLU A 103 -57.55 15.22 19.52
CA GLU A 103 -56.95 16.56 19.35
C GLU A 103 -56.01 16.87 20.55
N GLU A 104 -54.83 17.45 20.34
CA GLU A 104 -54.45 18.89 20.37
C GLU A 104 -53.78 19.31 21.69
N GLY A 105 -52.66 20.05 21.56
CA GLY A 105 -52.05 20.84 22.64
C GLY A 105 -52.77 22.20 22.78
N PRO A 106 -52.10 23.33 23.09
CA PRO A 106 -50.79 23.56 23.72
C PRO A 106 -50.91 24.51 24.96
N GLY A 107 -49.81 24.84 25.65
CA GLY A 107 -49.84 25.88 26.70
C GLY A 107 -48.49 26.24 27.33
N ARG A 108 -48.20 27.55 27.36
CA ARG A 108 -47.01 28.25 27.90
C ARG A 108 -47.23 28.73 29.35
N ALA A 109 -46.12 29.12 30.01
CA ALA A 109 -45.89 29.96 31.22
C ALA A 109 -45.15 29.17 32.31
N GLN A 110 -43.96 29.49 32.84
CA GLN A 110 -43.28 30.72 33.34
C GLN A 110 -43.72 31.16 34.75
N GLU A 111 -42.82 30.95 35.75
CA GLU A 111 -42.49 31.70 36.99
C GLU A 111 -41.92 30.72 38.06
N GLU A 112 -40.65 30.85 38.50
CA GLU A 112 -40.18 31.55 39.72
C GLU A 112 -40.59 30.86 41.05
N ALA A 113 -39.80 30.71 42.12
CA ALA A 113 -38.46 31.15 42.50
C ALA A 113 -38.00 30.44 43.81
N VAL A 114 -36.72 30.68 44.16
CA VAL A 114 -36.10 30.71 45.51
C VAL A 114 -35.62 29.40 46.17
N GLY A 115 -34.31 29.38 46.43
CA GLY A 115 -33.64 28.45 47.35
C GLY A 115 -32.11 28.49 47.30
N ALA A 116 -31.51 29.67 47.46
CA ALA A 116 -30.05 29.83 47.58
C ALA A 116 -29.52 29.38 48.94
N ARG A 117 -28.33 28.75 48.98
CA ARG A 117 -27.21 29.08 49.89
C ARG A 117 -25.94 28.25 49.62
N SER A 118 -24.95 28.95 49.08
CA SER A 118 -23.51 28.93 49.39
C SER A 118 -22.96 27.93 50.43
N ALA A 119 -21.89 27.20 50.08
CA ALA A 119 -20.59 27.29 50.76
C ALA A 119 -19.52 26.37 50.10
N THR A 120 -18.45 26.98 49.62
CA THR A 120 -17.08 26.45 49.49
C THR A 120 -16.17 27.36 50.33
N PRO A 121 -14.90 27.03 50.64
CA PRO A 121 -14.20 25.74 50.71
C PRO A 121 -13.48 25.56 52.07
N ALA A 122 -12.98 24.35 52.39
CA ALA A 122 -12.00 24.20 53.46
C ALA A 122 -10.96 23.13 53.13
N SER A 123 -9.72 23.60 53.04
CA SER A 123 -8.46 22.88 53.14
C SER A 123 -8.20 22.43 54.58
N LEU A 124 -7.44 21.33 54.74
CA LEU A 124 -6.53 20.98 55.86
C LEU A 124 -6.11 19.51 55.60
N SER A 125 -4.88 19.20 55.19
CA SER A 125 -3.62 19.25 55.95
C SER A 125 -3.70 18.56 57.32
N CYS A 126 -3.17 17.35 57.39
CA CYS A 126 -2.62 16.78 58.63
C CYS A 126 -1.13 16.50 58.44
N ARG A 127 -0.37 17.09 59.37
CA ARG A 127 1.09 17.09 59.51
C ARG A 127 1.49 16.10 60.60
N GLY A 128 2.65 15.48 60.41
CA GLY A 128 3.62 15.14 61.49
C GLY A 128 3.39 13.82 62.20
N ARG A 129 4.39 13.10 62.71
CA ARG A 129 5.86 13.18 62.93
C ARG A 129 6.30 11.71 63.10
N GLY A 130 7.54 11.22 62.96
CA GLY A 130 8.88 11.80 62.93
C GLY A 130 9.86 10.79 63.57
N ARG A 131 11.18 11.01 63.31
CA ARG A 131 12.41 10.38 63.89
C ARG A 131 12.87 9.04 63.29
N GLY A 132 14.14 8.85 62.93
CA GLY A 132 15.30 9.74 62.94
C GLY A 132 16.63 9.03 62.63
N GLY A 133 17.61 9.81 62.13
CA GLY A 133 19.08 9.64 62.23
C GLY A 133 19.75 8.47 61.48
N ALA A 134 21.03 8.49 61.09
CA ALA A 134 22.09 9.51 61.03
C ALA A 134 23.32 8.87 60.32
N GLY A 135 24.25 9.70 59.82
CA GLY A 135 25.62 9.32 59.39
C GLY A 135 25.97 9.87 58.00
N ALA A 136 26.55 11.07 57.86
CA ALA A 136 27.99 11.39 57.97
C ALA A 136 28.84 10.63 56.92
N GLY A 137 29.66 11.21 56.06
CA GLY A 137 30.38 12.49 56.00
C GLY A 137 31.66 12.26 55.13
N PRO A 138 32.39 13.30 54.71
CA PRO A 138 33.09 13.33 53.41
C PRO A 138 34.64 13.46 53.47
N GLY A 139 35.30 13.43 52.30
CA GLY A 139 36.68 13.93 52.06
C GLY A 139 37.53 13.03 51.15
N ALA A 140 38.55 13.44 50.41
CA ALA A 140 39.08 14.74 49.96
C ALA A 140 40.38 14.50 49.14
N GLY A 141 40.62 15.33 48.09
CA GLY A 141 41.94 15.75 47.55
C GLY A 141 42.78 14.72 46.78
N ARG A 142 43.75 15.06 45.91
CA ARG A 142 44.46 16.24 45.35
C ARG A 142 45.21 15.70 44.08
N GLY A 143 45.79 16.41 43.11
CA GLY A 143 46.18 17.80 42.85
C GLY A 143 46.81 17.85 41.41
N ARG A 144 46.65 18.93 40.63
CA ARG A 144 47.47 20.17 40.53
C ARG A 144 48.71 20.09 39.60
N ARG A 145 48.73 20.99 38.59
CA ARG A 145 49.81 21.87 38.04
C ARG A 145 49.67 21.94 36.51
N GLY A 146 49.77 23.07 35.79
CA GLY A 146 50.00 24.47 36.14
C GLY A 146 50.62 25.22 34.93
N ARG A 147 49.99 26.33 34.52
CA ARG A 147 50.51 27.58 33.92
C ARG A 147 51.48 27.59 32.72
N GLY A 148 51.19 28.49 31.78
CA GLY A 148 52.21 29.19 30.97
C GLY A 148 51.63 30.09 29.87
N ARG A 149 51.61 31.42 30.08
CA ARG A 149 51.34 32.48 29.08
C ARG A 149 52.66 32.93 28.42
N GLY A 150 52.57 33.48 27.21
CA GLY A 150 53.56 34.42 26.62
C GLY A 150 53.91 34.09 25.16
N LEU A 151 53.42 34.86 24.18
CA LEU A 151 54.05 36.05 23.56
C LEU A 151 55.27 35.72 22.68
N GLY A 152 55.21 36.04 21.38
CA GLY A 152 56.41 36.12 20.55
C GLY A 152 56.20 36.00 19.03
N ARG A 153 56.18 37.14 18.36
CA ARG A 153 56.07 37.44 16.92
C ARG A 153 57.23 36.92 16.02
N VAL A 154 56.91 36.76 14.72
CA VAL A 154 57.75 36.96 13.50
C VAL A 154 58.86 35.91 13.27
N GLY A 155 59.12 35.32 12.09
CA GLY A 155 58.65 35.42 10.71
C GLY A 155 59.64 34.61 9.82
N SER A 156 59.33 34.49 8.52
CA SER A 156 60.21 34.02 7.41
C SER A 156 60.39 32.51 7.18
N GLY A 157 59.88 32.05 6.02
CA GLY A 157 60.69 31.30 5.04
C GLY A 157 60.40 29.82 4.81
N GLY A 158 59.95 29.47 3.60
CA GLY A 158 60.38 28.25 2.89
C GLY A 158 59.49 26.99 2.98
N GLN A 159 58.68 26.79 1.93
CA GLN A 159 58.16 25.55 1.31
C GLN A 159 58.05 24.22 2.11
N PRO A 160 56.90 23.51 2.08
CA PRO A 160 56.81 22.15 2.58
C PRO A 160 57.08 21.10 1.50
N VAL A 161 58.03 20.21 1.82
CA VAL A 161 58.30 18.93 1.19
C VAL A 161 57.13 17.98 1.43
N VAL A 162 56.29 17.73 0.42
CA VAL A 162 55.45 16.51 0.34
C VAL A 162 55.27 16.12 -1.14
N ALA A 163 56.24 15.41 -1.69
CA ALA A 163 56.16 14.82 -3.02
C ALA A 163 56.71 13.39 -3.02
N TRP A 164 56.11 12.51 -2.22
CA TRP A 164 56.36 11.06 -2.29
C TRP A 164 55.13 10.28 -1.87
N LEU A 165 54.04 10.36 -2.64
CA LEU A 165 52.96 9.36 -2.70
C LEU A 165 52.17 9.54 -4.01
N SER A 166 52.85 9.49 -5.17
CA SER A 166 52.17 9.33 -6.46
C SER A 166 52.19 7.86 -6.89
N PRO A 167 51.10 7.28 -7.42
CA PRO A 167 50.97 5.84 -7.72
C PRO A 167 51.80 5.35 -8.92
N ALA A 168 52.80 6.11 -9.36
CA ALA A 168 53.51 5.86 -10.62
C ALA A 168 54.72 4.91 -10.51
N VAL A 169 55.03 4.38 -9.32
CA VAL A 169 56.27 3.59 -9.09
C VAL A 169 56.02 2.10 -8.81
N LEU A 170 54.76 1.65 -8.69
CA LEU A 170 54.43 0.23 -8.62
C LEU A 170 53.61 -0.15 -9.84
N GLY A 171 54.27 -0.73 -10.84
CA GLY A 171 53.72 -1.18 -12.11
C GLY A 171 52.71 -2.32 -12.00
N PHE A 172 51.59 -2.06 -11.33
CA PHE A 172 50.36 -2.83 -11.46
C PHE A 172 49.35 -1.97 -12.22
N ARG A 173 49.18 -2.24 -13.52
CA ARG A 173 47.95 -1.86 -14.24
C ARG A 173 46.81 -2.68 -13.66
N THR A 174 46.26 -2.29 -12.51
CA THR A 174 44.88 -2.63 -12.21
C THR A 174 44.03 -1.70 -13.05
N SER A 175 43.43 -2.23 -14.12
CA SER A 175 42.27 -1.62 -14.76
C SER A 175 41.14 -1.55 -13.72
N ALA A 176 41.18 -0.54 -12.86
CA ALA A 176 40.10 -0.26 -11.93
C ALA A 176 38.89 0.11 -12.78
N CYS A 177 37.91 -0.79 -12.86
CA CYS A 177 36.59 -0.44 -13.36
C CYS A 177 36.11 0.79 -12.57
N PRO A 178 35.54 1.82 -13.23
CA PRO A 178 34.96 2.94 -12.50
C PRO A 178 33.93 2.40 -11.51
N ALA A 179 33.85 2.98 -10.30
CA ALA A 179 33.00 2.46 -9.21
C ALA A 179 31.52 2.26 -9.64
N SER A 180 31.05 3.04 -10.62
CA SER A 180 29.74 2.89 -11.27
C SER A 180 29.60 1.58 -12.07
N ALA A 181 30.64 1.17 -12.79
CA ALA A 181 30.66 -0.11 -13.53
C ALA A 181 30.77 -1.30 -12.58
N CYS A 182 31.52 -1.18 -11.48
CA CYS A 182 31.63 -2.22 -10.46
C CYS A 182 30.29 -2.41 -9.71
N SER A 183 29.60 -1.31 -9.39
CA SER A 183 28.26 -1.32 -8.81
C SER A 183 27.22 -1.93 -9.75
N ALA A 184 27.29 -1.60 -11.05
CA ALA A 184 26.41 -2.19 -12.06
C ALA A 184 26.63 -3.71 -12.20
N ALA A 185 27.88 -4.16 -12.27
CA ALA A 185 28.21 -5.59 -12.36
C ALA A 185 27.76 -6.37 -11.12
N ALA A 186 27.94 -5.80 -9.92
CA ALA A 186 27.44 -6.39 -8.68
C ALA A 186 25.91 -6.48 -8.66
N MET A 187 25.22 -5.46 -9.18
CA MET A 187 23.76 -5.47 -9.28
C MET A 187 23.26 -6.54 -10.25
N GLU A 188 23.84 -6.63 -11.45
CA GLU A 188 23.48 -7.67 -12.44
C GLU A 188 23.75 -9.08 -11.90
N SER A 189 24.86 -9.28 -11.17
CA SER A 189 25.14 -10.53 -10.47
C SER A 189 24.09 -10.86 -9.40
N ALA A 190 23.63 -9.87 -8.64
CA ALA A 190 22.58 -10.07 -7.63
C ALA A 190 21.22 -10.41 -8.25
N LEU A 191 20.90 -9.85 -9.43
CA LEU A 191 19.70 -10.18 -10.19
C LEU A 191 19.78 -11.61 -10.75
N GLY A 192 20.91 -11.99 -11.33
CA GLY A 192 21.18 -13.37 -11.79
C GLY A 192 21.09 -14.40 -10.67
N ALA A 193 21.67 -14.12 -9.50
CA ALA A 193 21.55 -14.97 -8.32
C ALA A 193 20.08 -15.10 -7.83
N GLY A 194 19.29 -14.03 -8.00
CA GLY A 194 17.86 -14.05 -7.71
C GLY A 194 17.08 -14.99 -8.63
N ILE A 195 17.39 -15.02 -9.94
CA ILE A 195 16.81 -15.99 -10.88
C ILE A 195 17.22 -17.41 -10.52
N ALA A 196 18.50 -17.65 -10.26
CA ALA A 196 18.99 -18.97 -9.85
C ALA A 196 18.32 -19.47 -8.56
N MET A 197 18.05 -18.58 -7.60
CA MET A 197 17.28 -18.92 -6.40
C MET A 197 15.83 -19.28 -6.74
N ALA A 198 15.17 -18.53 -7.61
CA ALA A 198 13.80 -18.83 -8.02
C ALA A 198 13.71 -20.18 -8.74
N GLU A 199 14.64 -20.44 -9.67
CA GLU A 199 14.75 -21.72 -10.37
C GLU A 199 15.02 -22.87 -9.40
N ALA A 200 15.93 -22.70 -8.44
CA ALA A 200 16.19 -23.71 -7.41
C ALA A 200 14.96 -24.00 -6.55
N LEU A 201 14.16 -22.97 -6.21
CA LEU A 201 12.92 -23.14 -5.47
C LEU A 201 11.86 -23.89 -6.29
N GLN A 202 11.68 -23.52 -7.56
CA GLN A 202 10.72 -24.17 -8.46
C GLN A 202 11.10 -25.65 -8.72
N ASN A 203 12.38 -25.93 -8.99
CA ASN A 203 12.84 -27.28 -9.30
C ASN A 203 12.89 -28.21 -8.08
N ARG A 204 13.25 -27.70 -6.89
CA ARG A 204 13.35 -28.52 -5.67
C ARG A 204 12.02 -28.69 -4.93
N LEU A 205 11.09 -27.74 -5.08
CA LEU A 205 9.83 -27.72 -4.34
C LEU A 205 8.59 -27.58 -5.25
N PRO A 206 8.49 -28.32 -6.38
CA PRO A 206 7.34 -28.18 -7.29
C PRO A 206 6.02 -28.61 -6.63
N TRP A 207 6.06 -29.65 -5.79
CA TRP A 207 4.92 -30.12 -4.99
C TRP A 207 4.34 -29.09 -4.00
N LEU A 208 5.06 -28.01 -3.69
CA LEU A 208 4.58 -26.93 -2.83
C LEU A 208 3.95 -25.76 -3.60
N GLU A 209 3.83 -25.83 -4.93
CA GLU A 209 3.26 -24.77 -5.76
C GLU A 209 1.95 -24.21 -5.20
N ASN A 210 0.97 -25.09 -4.95
CA ASN A 210 -0.33 -24.69 -4.39
C ASN A 210 -0.19 -24.01 -3.03
N VAL A 211 0.75 -24.48 -2.19
CA VAL A 211 1.03 -23.85 -0.89
C VAL A 211 1.58 -22.44 -1.08
N TRP A 212 2.51 -22.24 -2.01
CA TRP A 212 3.07 -20.92 -2.31
C TRP A 212 2.03 -19.96 -2.88
N LEU A 213 1.13 -20.45 -3.74
CA LEU A 213 0.00 -19.67 -4.26
C LEU A 213 -0.96 -19.24 -3.13
N TRP A 214 -1.27 -20.15 -2.21
CA TRP A 214 -2.07 -19.82 -1.03
C TRP A 214 -1.38 -18.83 -0.10
N VAL A 215 -0.09 -19.01 0.16
CA VAL A 215 0.69 -18.10 1.01
C VAL A 215 0.77 -16.71 0.38
N THR A 216 0.96 -16.60 -0.95
CA THR A 216 0.92 -15.28 -1.59
C THR A 216 -0.45 -14.64 -1.52
N PHE A 217 -1.53 -15.41 -1.67
CA PHE A 217 -2.89 -14.90 -1.52
C PHE A 217 -3.14 -14.36 -0.09
N LEU A 218 -2.70 -15.09 0.93
CA LEU A 218 -2.78 -14.65 2.32
C LEU A 218 -1.92 -13.41 2.62
N GLY A 219 -0.84 -13.21 1.87
CA GLY A 219 0.04 -12.04 1.94
C GLY A 219 -0.34 -10.89 1.01
N ASP A 220 -1.42 -11.02 0.23
CA ASP A 220 -1.92 -9.97 -0.67
C ASP A 220 -2.49 -8.82 0.18
N PRO A 221 -2.15 -7.55 -0.12
CA PRO A 221 -2.78 -6.40 0.51
C PRO A 221 -4.31 -6.46 0.55
N LYS A 222 -4.99 -6.98 -0.48
CA LYS A 222 -6.45 -7.19 -0.49
C LYS A 222 -6.93 -8.04 0.68
N SER A 223 -6.19 -9.09 1.01
CA SER A 223 -6.52 -10.00 2.11
C SER A 223 -6.50 -9.28 3.46
N LEU A 224 -5.69 -8.23 3.63
CA LEU A 224 -5.68 -7.41 4.85
C LEU A 224 -7.00 -6.70 5.07
N PHE A 225 -7.58 -6.13 4.02
CA PHE A 225 -8.87 -5.46 4.09
C PHE A 225 -10.04 -6.45 4.23
N LEU A 226 -9.96 -7.61 3.56
CA LEU A 226 -11.04 -8.61 3.54
C LEU A 226 -11.10 -9.49 4.79
N PHE A 227 -9.95 -9.95 5.29
CA PHE A 227 -9.88 -11.00 6.32
C PHE A 227 -9.28 -10.49 7.63
N TYR A 228 -8.06 -9.93 7.57
CA TYR A 228 -7.32 -9.58 8.79
C TYR A 228 -7.95 -8.40 9.53
N PHE A 229 -8.41 -7.38 8.81
CA PHE A 229 -9.08 -6.22 9.39
C PHE A 229 -10.36 -6.61 10.15
N PRO A 230 -11.34 -7.31 9.56
CA PRO A 230 -12.54 -7.73 10.28
C PRO A 230 -12.22 -8.66 11.46
N ALA A 231 -11.34 -9.65 11.26
CA ALA A 231 -10.95 -10.59 12.30
C ALA A 231 -10.29 -9.88 13.50
N ALA A 232 -9.34 -8.98 13.22
CA ALA A 232 -8.67 -8.20 14.26
C ALA A 232 -9.63 -7.21 14.95
N TYR A 233 -10.57 -6.61 14.21
CA TYR A 233 -11.55 -5.67 14.78
C TYR A 233 -12.51 -6.36 15.75
N TYR A 234 -13.07 -7.51 15.37
CA TYR A 234 -13.99 -8.26 16.23
C TYR A 234 -13.29 -8.94 17.41
N ALA A 235 -12.00 -9.29 17.27
CA ALA A 235 -11.18 -9.69 18.41
C ALA A 235 -10.91 -8.51 19.35
N ARG A 236 -10.40 -7.39 18.82
CA ARG A 236 -10.06 -6.16 19.53
C ARG A 236 -10.19 -4.94 18.62
N ARG A 237 -11.20 -4.11 18.86
CA ARG A 237 -11.54 -2.93 18.03
C ARG A 237 -10.32 -2.07 17.63
N ARG A 238 -9.48 -1.69 18.60
CA ARG A 238 -8.28 -0.87 18.36
C ARG A 238 -7.26 -1.56 17.45
N VAL A 239 -7.08 -2.88 17.58
CA VAL A 239 -6.14 -3.65 16.74
C VAL A 239 -6.67 -3.71 15.31
N GLY A 240 -7.96 -3.96 15.11
CA GLY A 240 -8.56 -3.92 13.77
C GLY A 240 -8.39 -2.58 13.07
N VAL A 241 -8.71 -1.48 13.75
CA VAL A 241 -8.50 -0.14 13.16
C VAL A 241 -7.02 0.13 12.89
N ALA A 242 -6.11 -0.34 13.76
CA ALA A 242 -4.68 -0.26 13.51
C ALA A 242 -4.27 -1.02 12.23
N VAL A 243 -4.76 -2.25 12.04
CA VAL A 243 -4.49 -3.07 10.84
C VAL A 243 -4.92 -2.30 9.59
N LEU A 244 -6.16 -1.80 9.55
CA LEU A 244 -6.67 -1.05 8.40
C LEU A 244 -5.87 0.22 8.13
N TRP A 245 -5.65 1.04 9.17
CA TRP A 245 -4.95 2.32 9.05
C TRP A 245 -3.49 2.16 8.63
N ILE A 246 -2.80 1.16 9.18
CA ILE A 246 -1.41 0.88 8.82
C ILE A 246 -1.34 0.33 7.40
N SER A 247 -2.28 -0.54 7.00
CA SER A 247 -2.36 -1.09 5.65
C SER A 247 -2.46 0.02 4.61
N LEU A 248 -3.44 0.93 4.74
CA LEU A 248 -3.69 1.96 3.72
C LEU A 248 -2.52 2.97 3.59
N ILE A 249 -1.88 3.36 4.70
CA ILE A 249 -0.75 4.29 4.64
C ILE A 249 0.50 3.59 4.10
N THR A 250 0.74 2.35 4.52
CA THR A 250 1.90 1.58 4.06
C THR A 250 1.78 1.23 2.59
N GLU A 251 0.57 0.94 2.13
CA GLU A 251 0.29 0.67 0.73
C GLU A 251 0.50 1.91 -0.15
N TRP A 252 0.01 3.08 0.28
CA TRP A 252 0.33 4.35 -0.39
C TRP A 252 1.83 4.65 -0.41
N LEU A 253 2.54 4.41 0.71
CA LEU A 253 4.01 4.56 0.75
C LEU A 253 4.72 3.57 -0.17
N ASN A 254 4.25 2.33 -0.26
CA ASN A 254 4.79 1.34 -1.18
C ASN A 254 4.65 1.79 -2.63
N LEU A 255 3.49 2.35 -2.99
CA LEU A 255 3.25 2.93 -4.31
C LEU A 255 4.26 4.03 -4.62
N VAL A 256 4.45 4.98 -3.70
CA VAL A 256 5.41 6.08 -3.85
C VAL A 256 6.84 5.54 -3.99
N PHE A 257 7.27 4.61 -3.12
CA PHE A 257 8.60 4.03 -3.22
C PHE A 257 8.82 3.27 -4.52
N LYS A 258 7.81 2.56 -5.03
CA LYS A 258 7.88 1.90 -6.34
C LYS A 258 8.13 2.88 -7.47
N TRP A 259 7.48 4.04 -7.43
CA TRP A 259 7.74 5.10 -8.39
C TRP A 259 9.11 5.76 -8.23
N PHE A 260 9.78 5.69 -7.09
CA PHE A 260 11.11 6.28 -6.95
C PHE A 260 12.26 5.28 -7.17
N LEU A 261 12.03 3.99 -6.88
CA LEU A 261 13.08 2.97 -6.94
C LEU A 261 13.18 2.29 -8.31
N PHE A 262 12.15 2.36 -9.17
CA PHE A 262 12.15 1.82 -10.53
C PHE A 262 12.73 0.40 -10.62
N GLY A 263 12.27 -0.48 -9.72
CA GLY A 263 12.73 -1.86 -9.66
C GLY A 263 12.19 -2.70 -10.80
N ASP A 264 13.05 -3.49 -11.45
CA ASP A 264 12.63 -4.54 -12.38
C ASP A 264 12.00 -5.73 -11.64
N ARG A 265 11.25 -6.56 -12.36
CA ARG A 265 10.75 -7.85 -11.86
C ARG A 265 11.48 -9.00 -12.55
N PRO A 266 11.65 -10.14 -11.85
CA PRO A 266 12.30 -11.31 -12.40
C PRO A 266 11.76 -11.75 -13.75
N PHE A 267 10.44 -11.86 -13.89
CA PHE A 267 9.83 -12.44 -15.10
C PHE A 267 10.06 -11.63 -16.38
N TRP A 268 10.14 -10.29 -16.33
CA TRP A 268 10.49 -9.50 -17.52
C TRP A 268 11.99 -9.23 -17.63
N TRP A 269 12.70 -9.17 -16.50
CA TRP A 269 14.14 -8.88 -16.50
C TRP A 269 14.91 -9.99 -17.20
N VAL A 270 14.54 -11.26 -16.97
CA VAL A 270 15.21 -12.41 -17.59
C VAL A 270 15.15 -12.39 -19.13
N HIS A 271 14.07 -11.83 -19.70
CA HIS A 271 13.93 -11.65 -21.15
C HIS A 271 14.65 -10.40 -21.66
N GLU A 272 14.56 -9.28 -20.94
CA GLU A 272 15.13 -7.99 -21.36
C GLU A 272 16.66 -7.91 -21.19
N SER A 273 17.24 -8.66 -20.25
CA SER A 273 18.69 -8.67 -19.99
C SER A 273 19.48 -9.57 -20.93
N GLY A 274 18.80 -10.42 -21.72
CA GLY A 274 19.44 -11.45 -22.52
C GLY A 274 19.98 -12.63 -21.69
N TYR A 275 19.59 -12.75 -20.41
CA TYR A 275 20.01 -13.83 -19.53
C TYR A 275 19.71 -15.22 -20.12
N TYR A 276 18.55 -15.40 -20.76
CA TYR A 276 18.20 -16.65 -21.46
C TYR A 276 19.21 -17.08 -22.53
N ASN A 277 19.91 -16.13 -23.17
CA ASN A 277 20.91 -16.45 -24.19
C ASN A 277 22.22 -16.96 -23.58
N GLN A 278 22.44 -16.74 -22.28
CA GLN A 278 23.65 -17.11 -21.55
C GLN A 278 23.42 -18.31 -20.63
N ALA A 279 22.23 -18.40 -20.04
CA ALA A 279 21.78 -19.49 -19.18
C ALA A 279 20.26 -19.69 -19.39
N PRO A 280 19.83 -20.72 -20.13
CA PRO A 280 18.41 -21.00 -20.31
C PRO A 280 17.80 -21.50 -19.00
N ALA A 281 17.31 -20.57 -18.19
CA ALA A 281 16.67 -20.87 -16.91
C ALA A 281 15.31 -21.55 -17.13
N GLN A 282 15.05 -22.66 -16.44
CA GLN A 282 13.75 -23.35 -16.49
C GLN A 282 12.82 -22.76 -15.44
N VAL A 283 12.36 -21.52 -15.66
CA VAL A 283 11.46 -20.82 -14.73
C VAL A 283 10.09 -20.59 -15.34
N HIS A 284 9.04 -20.87 -14.57
CA HIS A 284 7.64 -20.77 -15.00
C HIS A 284 6.94 -19.58 -14.33
N GLN A 285 6.01 -18.96 -15.06
CA GLN A 285 5.13 -17.92 -14.54
C GLN A 285 3.81 -18.52 -14.02
N PHE A 286 3.16 -17.78 -13.13
CA PHE A 286 1.89 -18.14 -12.51
C PHE A 286 0.89 -16.98 -12.67
N PRO A 287 -0.42 -17.21 -12.45
CA PRO A 287 -1.42 -16.14 -12.51
C PRO A 287 -1.09 -14.91 -11.66
N SER A 288 -0.44 -15.10 -10.50
CA SER A 288 -0.04 -14.02 -9.59
C SER A 288 1.35 -13.40 -9.89
N SER A 289 2.00 -13.80 -10.98
CA SER A 289 3.32 -13.28 -11.40
C SER A 289 3.21 -11.93 -12.10
N CYS A 290 2.19 -11.75 -12.94
CA CYS A 290 2.07 -10.63 -13.88
C CYS A 290 1.52 -9.34 -13.26
N GLU A 291 2.13 -8.89 -12.17
CA GLU A 291 1.82 -7.58 -11.59
C GLU A 291 2.35 -6.43 -12.45
N THR A 292 1.56 -5.37 -12.59
CA THR A 292 1.86 -4.26 -13.50
C THR A 292 2.74 -3.14 -12.93
N GLY A 293 2.87 -3.03 -11.60
CA GLY A 293 3.71 -2.00 -10.97
C GLY A 293 5.20 -2.37 -10.89
N PRO A 294 6.10 -1.42 -10.60
CA PRO A 294 7.52 -1.69 -10.36
C PRO A 294 7.77 -2.69 -9.21
N GLY A 295 8.91 -3.39 -9.25
CA GLY A 295 9.25 -4.49 -8.34
C GLY A 295 9.80 -4.09 -6.96
N SER A 296 10.36 -2.88 -6.79
CA SER A 296 11.04 -2.48 -5.55
C SER A 296 10.26 -1.42 -4.78
N PRO A 297 9.97 -1.59 -3.47
CA PRO A 297 10.11 -2.80 -2.67
C PRO A 297 8.88 -3.72 -2.82
N SER A 298 8.98 -4.96 -2.35
CA SER A 298 7.86 -5.90 -2.41
C SER A 298 6.67 -5.42 -1.57
N GLY A 299 5.53 -5.16 -2.23
CA GLY A 299 4.30 -4.68 -1.57
C GLY A 299 3.70 -5.72 -0.64
N HIS A 300 3.64 -6.99 -1.08
CA HIS A 300 3.16 -8.12 -0.25
C HIS A 300 3.94 -8.24 1.06
N CYS A 301 5.27 -8.07 1.03
CA CYS A 301 6.09 -8.14 2.23
C CYS A 301 5.96 -6.89 3.11
N MET A 302 6.02 -5.71 2.49
CA MET A 302 6.00 -4.42 3.19
C MET A 302 4.67 -4.14 3.88
N ILE A 303 3.56 -4.28 3.13
CA ILE A 303 2.22 -3.92 3.60
C ILE A 303 1.75 -4.95 4.64
N THR A 304 1.84 -6.25 4.33
CA THR A 304 1.49 -7.32 5.28
C THR A 304 2.39 -7.28 6.52
N GLY A 305 3.69 -7.03 6.35
CA GLY A 305 4.61 -6.88 7.46
C GLY A 305 4.19 -5.74 8.40
N ALA A 306 3.88 -4.56 7.87
CA ALA A 306 3.45 -3.43 8.69
C ALA A 306 2.08 -3.69 9.34
N ALA A 307 1.11 -4.19 8.58
CA ALA A 307 -0.27 -4.37 9.01
C ALA A 307 -0.46 -5.46 10.07
N LEU A 308 0.34 -6.54 10.03
CA LEU A 308 0.27 -7.61 11.02
C LEU A 308 1.06 -7.31 12.32
N TRP A 309 1.91 -6.28 12.32
CA TRP A 309 2.62 -5.82 13.52
C TRP A 309 1.71 -5.52 14.74
N PRO A 310 0.59 -4.77 14.61
CA PRO A 310 -0.34 -4.55 15.73
C PRO A 310 -0.98 -5.85 16.25
N ILE A 311 -1.21 -6.84 15.38
CA ILE A 311 -1.74 -8.15 15.78
C ILE A 311 -0.68 -8.90 16.59
N MET A 312 0.55 -9.01 16.05
CA MET A 312 1.68 -9.65 16.73
C MET A 312 1.88 -9.04 18.11
N THR A 313 2.02 -7.72 18.21
CA THR A 313 2.26 -7.03 19.48
C THR A 313 1.11 -7.20 20.47
N ALA A 314 -0.16 -7.15 20.02
CA ALA A 314 -1.31 -7.36 20.87
C ALA A 314 -1.43 -8.81 21.38
N LEU A 315 -1.04 -9.80 20.58
CA LEU A 315 -1.00 -11.21 20.99
C LEU A 315 0.18 -11.48 21.94
N SER A 316 1.37 -10.93 21.64
CA SER A 316 2.54 -11.05 22.53
C SER A 316 2.26 -10.43 23.90
N ALA A 317 1.61 -9.26 23.96
CA ALA A 317 1.24 -8.64 25.23
C ALA A 317 0.24 -9.50 26.03
N GLN A 318 -0.71 -10.16 25.34
CA GLN A 318 -1.65 -11.09 25.98
C GLN A 318 -0.99 -12.36 26.51
N MET A 319 -0.04 -12.91 25.77
CA MET A 319 0.69 -14.10 26.20
C MET A 319 1.69 -13.77 27.31
N ALA A 320 2.28 -12.57 27.30
CA ALA A 320 3.16 -12.11 28.36
C ALA A 320 2.48 -12.05 29.73
N THR A 321 1.20 -11.67 29.78
CA THR A 321 0.43 -11.62 31.04
C THR A 321 -0.08 -12.97 31.51
N ARG A 322 -0.28 -13.93 30.60
CA ARG A 322 -0.88 -15.25 30.92
C ARG A 322 0.13 -16.38 31.09
N ALA A 323 1.27 -16.31 30.42
CA ALA A 323 2.25 -17.39 30.39
C ALA A 323 3.52 -17.02 31.15
N HIS A 324 4.02 -17.95 31.98
CA HIS A 324 5.31 -17.82 32.66
C HIS A 324 6.48 -18.26 31.76
N SER A 325 6.25 -19.14 30.79
CA SER A 325 7.29 -19.66 29.89
C SER A 325 7.70 -18.64 28.82
N ARG A 326 9.02 -18.44 28.68
CA ARG A 326 9.62 -17.60 27.64
C ARG A 326 9.27 -18.06 26.21
N TRP A 327 9.13 -19.38 26.01
CA TRP A 327 8.79 -19.96 24.72
C TRP A 327 7.37 -19.60 24.28
N ILE A 328 6.39 -19.71 25.19
CA ILE A 328 5.00 -19.37 24.90
C ILE A 328 4.87 -17.88 24.55
N ARG A 329 5.63 -17.02 25.23
CA ARG A 329 5.67 -15.57 24.93
C ARG A 329 6.26 -15.25 23.56
N ALA A 330 7.14 -16.11 23.04
CA ALA A 330 7.77 -15.93 21.73
C ALA A 330 6.90 -16.40 20.56
N ILE A 331 5.88 -17.23 20.79
CA ILE A 331 5.04 -17.84 19.74
C ILE A 331 4.47 -16.80 18.76
N PRO A 332 3.85 -15.67 19.18
CA PRO A 332 3.24 -14.75 18.22
C PRO A 332 4.28 -14.07 17.33
N SER A 333 5.44 -13.74 17.89
CA SER A 333 6.56 -13.17 17.12
C SER A 333 7.15 -14.19 16.15
N LEU A 334 7.34 -15.44 16.59
CA LEU A 334 7.83 -16.52 15.73
C LEU A 334 6.85 -16.76 14.57
N ALA A 335 5.55 -16.89 14.87
CA ALA A 335 4.51 -17.06 13.86
C ALA A 335 4.49 -15.91 12.83
N TYR A 336 4.62 -14.66 13.30
CA TYR A 336 4.73 -13.48 12.44
C TYR A 336 5.94 -13.54 11.52
N PHE A 337 7.15 -13.79 12.06
CA PHE A 337 8.37 -13.85 11.25
C PHE A 337 8.36 -15.02 10.27
N THR A 338 7.89 -16.20 10.70
CA THR A 338 7.78 -17.38 9.84
C THR A 338 6.78 -17.15 8.70
N PHE A 339 5.62 -16.54 9.00
CA PHE A 339 4.63 -16.22 7.97
C PHE A 339 5.18 -15.22 6.95
N LEU A 340 5.84 -14.14 7.40
CA LEU A 340 6.43 -13.16 6.50
C LEU A 340 7.59 -13.73 5.66
N LEU A 341 8.40 -14.61 6.23
CA LEU A 341 9.42 -15.33 5.47
C LEU A 341 8.76 -16.19 4.38
N ALA A 342 7.68 -16.90 4.70
CA ALA A 342 6.93 -17.68 3.73
C ALA A 342 6.33 -16.81 2.60
N VAL A 343 5.76 -15.63 2.94
CA VAL A 343 5.30 -14.66 1.94
C VAL A 343 6.46 -14.16 1.08
N GLY A 344 7.62 -13.87 1.66
CA GLY A 344 8.80 -13.45 0.91
C GLY A 344 9.28 -14.51 -0.07
N LEU A 345 9.41 -15.76 0.39
CA LEU A 345 9.82 -16.89 -0.44
C LEU A 345 8.80 -17.19 -1.55
N SER A 346 7.49 -17.07 -1.28
CA SER A 346 6.47 -17.25 -2.32
C SER A 346 6.61 -16.22 -3.43
N ARG A 347 6.91 -14.95 -3.12
CA ARG A 347 7.12 -13.93 -4.17
C ARG A 347 8.37 -14.17 -5.03
N VAL A 348 9.41 -14.80 -4.48
CA VAL A 348 10.59 -15.22 -5.26
C VAL A 348 10.24 -16.44 -6.13
N PHE A 349 9.56 -17.43 -5.56
CA PHE A 349 9.08 -18.62 -6.28
C PHE A 349 8.22 -18.25 -7.48
N LEU A 350 7.34 -17.25 -7.35
CA LEU A 350 6.43 -16.80 -8.39
C LEU A 350 7.06 -15.84 -9.42
N LEU A 351 8.38 -15.61 -9.38
CA LEU A 351 9.08 -14.65 -10.25
C LEU A 351 8.56 -13.20 -10.18
N ALA A 352 7.88 -12.86 -9.08
CA ALA A 352 7.28 -11.53 -8.93
C ALA A 352 8.26 -10.51 -8.35
N HIS A 353 9.21 -10.97 -7.51
CA HIS A 353 10.19 -10.13 -6.85
C HIS A 353 11.56 -10.81 -6.71
N PHE A 354 12.61 -10.01 -6.77
CA PHE A 354 13.96 -10.46 -6.43
C PHE A 354 14.16 -10.52 -4.90
N PRO A 355 15.08 -11.36 -4.38
CA PRO A 355 15.32 -11.50 -2.94
C PRO A 355 15.66 -10.18 -2.22
N HIS A 356 16.43 -9.29 -2.85
CA HIS A 356 16.75 -7.98 -2.26
C HIS A 356 15.52 -7.07 -2.13
N GLN A 357 14.54 -7.17 -3.03
CA GLN A 357 13.29 -6.41 -2.98
C GLN A 357 12.35 -6.93 -1.89
N VAL A 358 12.36 -8.25 -1.67
CA VAL A 358 11.68 -8.92 -0.57
C VAL A 358 12.28 -8.45 0.76
N LEU A 359 13.60 -8.52 0.91
CA LEU A 359 14.30 -8.08 2.12
C LEU A 359 14.02 -6.59 2.43
N ALA A 360 14.12 -5.73 1.42
CA ALA A 360 13.77 -4.31 1.57
C ALA A 360 12.31 -4.13 2.04
N GLY A 361 11.37 -4.87 1.44
CA GLY A 361 9.97 -4.86 1.84
C GLY A 361 9.76 -5.29 3.29
N LEU A 362 10.37 -6.40 3.71
CA LEU A 362 10.28 -6.92 5.08
C LEU A 362 10.81 -5.92 6.12
N LEU A 363 11.99 -5.34 5.85
CA LEU A 363 12.61 -4.35 6.75
C LEU A 363 11.77 -3.08 6.84
N THR A 364 11.35 -2.51 5.70
CA THR A 364 10.51 -1.31 5.68
C THR A 364 9.15 -1.57 6.34
N GLY A 365 8.54 -2.74 6.11
CA GLY A 365 7.29 -3.14 6.73
C GLY A 365 7.39 -3.21 8.26
N ALA A 366 8.44 -3.84 8.79
CA ALA A 366 8.67 -3.91 10.23
C ALA A 366 8.86 -2.50 10.85
N ILE A 367 9.66 -1.65 10.21
CA ILE A 367 9.89 -0.26 10.66
C ILE A 367 8.58 0.54 10.69
N LEU A 368 7.78 0.47 9.62
CA LEU A 368 6.50 1.18 9.53
C LEU A 368 5.48 0.64 10.53
N GLY A 369 5.38 -0.69 10.68
CA GLY A 369 4.51 -1.32 11.68
C GLY A 369 4.85 -0.85 13.10
N TRP A 370 6.14 -0.85 13.45
CA TRP A 370 6.62 -0.35 14.75
C TRP A 370 6.31 1.13 14.95
N LEU A 371 6.59 1.97 13.94
CA LEU A 371 6.37 3.42 14.01
C LEU A 371 4.88 3.77 14.10
N MET A 372 4.01 3.06 13.37
CA MET A 372 2.61 3.45 13.23
C MET A 372 1.67 2.83 14.28
N THR A 373 2.02 1.67 14.85
CA THR A 373 1.17 0.98 15.84
C THR A 373 0.76 1.86 17.03
N PRO A 374 1.61 2.75 17.58
CA PRO A 374 1.20 3.68 18.62
C PRO A 374 0.29 4.83 18.15
N ARG A 375 0.24 5.13 16.84
CA ARG A 375 -0.31 6.37 16.24
C ARG A 375 -1.66 6.18 15.54
N VAL A 376 -2.51 5.30 16.07
CA VAL A 376 -3.82 4.96 15.46
C VAL A 376 -4.86 6.05 15.73
N PRO A 377 -5.54 6.63 14.72
CA PRO A 377 -6.34 7.85 14.86
C PRO A 377 -7.77 7.67 15.40
N MET A 378 -8.01 6.78 16.37
CA MET A 378 -9.37 6.41 16.83
C MET A 378 -10.28 7.58 17.28
N GLU A 379 -9.69 8.67 17.77
CA GLU A 379 -10.41 9.80 18.38
C GLU A 379 -10.35 11.08 17.53
N ARG A 380 -9.90 10.97 16.28
CA ARG A 380 -9.84 12.11 15.35
C ARG A 380 -11.22 12.40 14.76
N GLU A 381 -11.46 13.66 14.43
CA GLU A 381 -12.68 14.12 13.75
C GLU A 381 -12.82 13.55 12.34
N LEU A 382 -14.04 13.55 11.78
CA LEU A 382 -14.31 13.12 10.42
C LEU A 382 -13.50 13.91 9.37
N SER A 383 -13.28 15.20 9.61
CA SER A 383 -12.46 16.09 8.78
C SER A 383 -11.04 15.55 8.57
N PHE A 384 -10.41 14.99 9.60
CA PHE A 384 -9.08 14.41 9.52
C PHE A 384 -9.02 13.24 8.52
N TYR A 385 -10.02 12.37 8.52
CA TYR A 385 -10.11 11.24 7.60
C TYR A 385 -10.37 11.69 6.16
N GLY A 386 -11.27 12.65 5.98
CA GLY A 386 -11.53 13.26 4.66
C GLY A 386 -10.30 13.97 4.10
N LEU A 387 -9.59 14.75 4.93
CA LEU A 387 -8.34 15.41 4.55
C LEU A 387 -7.23 14.39 4.27
N THR A 388 -7.16 13.28 5.02
CA THR A 388 -6.21 12.20 4.72
C THR A 388 -6.50 11.57 3.37
N ALA A 389 -7.76 11.20 3.09
CA ALA A 389 -8.14 10.65 1.79
C ALA A 389 -7.80 11.60 0.64
N LEU A 390 -8.07 12.89 0.81
CA LEU A 390 -7.71 13.92 -0.16
C LEU A 390 -6.20 14.05 -0.32
N ALA A 391 -5.45 14.06 0.79
CA ALA A 391 -3.99 14.17 0.78
C ALA A 391 -3.32 12.96 0.11
N LEU A 392 -3.84 11.75 0.32
CA LEU A 392 -3.35 10.54 -0.37
C LEU A 392 -3.56 10.69 -1.89
N MET A 393 -4.77 11.07 -2.32
CA MET A 393 -5.11 11.24 -3.74
C MET A 393 -4.29 12.34 -4.41
N LEU A 394 -4.29 13.54 -3.84
CA LEU A 394 -3.60 14.70 -4.39
C LEU A 394 -2.08 14.54 -4.30
N GLY A 395 -1.57 13.98 -3.21
CA GLY A 395 -0.15 13.71 -3.03
C GLY A 395 0.38 12.73 -4.07
N ALA A 396 -0.30 11.60 -4.28
CA ALA A 396 0.08 10.64 -5.31
C ALA A 396 -0.05 11.24 -6.72
N SER A 397 -1.12 12.01 -6.99
CA SER A 397 -1.30 12.68 -8.28
C SER A 397 -0.20 13.70 -8.55
N LEU A 398 0.17 14.50 -7.54
CA LEU A 398 1.24 15.48 -7.64
C LEU A 398 2.59 14.81 -7.92
N ILE A 399 2.91 13.73 -7.20
CA ILE A 399 4.12 12.93 -7.44
C ILE A 399 4.10 12.36 -8.86
N TYR A 400 2.99 11.76 -9.28
CA TYR A 400 2.83 11.19 -10.62
C TYR A 400 3.09 12.22 -11.72
N TRP A 401 2.42 13.38 -11.67
CA TRP A 401 2.58 14.43 -12.66
C TRP A 401 3.97 15.08 -12.63
N THR A 402 4.57 15.20 -11.44
CA THR A 402 5.95 15.68 -11.29
C THR A 402 6.92 14.72 -11.95
N LEU A 403 6.81 13.41 -11.71
CA LEU A 403 7.70 12.43 -12.35
C LEU A 403 7.56 12.44 -13.87
N ILE A 404 6.33 12.58 -14.39
CA ILE A 404 6.09 12.71 -15.83
C ILE A 404 6.71 14.00 -16.39
N SER A 405 6.57 15.14 -15.72
CA SER A 405 7.18 16.40 -16.18
C SER A 405 8.71 16.37 -16.17
N LEU A 406 9.30 15.50 -15.34
CA LEU A 406 10.73 15.17 -15.35
C LEU A 406 11.13 14.21 -16.49
N GLY A 407 10.21 13.89 -17.40
CA GLY A 407 10.44 13.00 -18.53
C GLY A 407 10.49 11.53 -18.16
N LEU A 408 9.89 11.14 -17.02
CA LEU A 408 9.84 9.75 -16.58
C LEU A 408 8.55 9.10 -17.04
N ASP A 409 8.69 8.08 -17.87
CA ASP A 409 7.56 7.24 -18.25
C ASP A 409 7.21 6.28 -17.12
N LEU A 410 6.09 6.51 -16.42
CA LEU A 410 5.57 5.61 -15.39
C LEU A 410 4.79 4.42 -15.97
N SER A 411 4.43 4.47 -17.26
CA SER A 411 3.77 3.37 -17.98
C SER A 411 4.72 2.25 -18.41
N TRP A 412 6.04 2.48 -18.33
CA TRP A 412 7.08 1.51 -18.70
C TRP A 412 6.84 0.12 -18.10
N SER A 413 6.50 0.06 -16.81
CA SER A 413 6.27 -1.18 -16.06
C SER A 413 5.01 -1.90 -16.52
N ILE A 414 3.97 -1.16 -16.91
CA ILE A 414 2.73 -1.71 -17.47
C ILE A 414 3.01 -2.31 -18.84
N ASN A 415 3.82 -1.64 -19.67
CA ASN A 415 4.20 -2.10 -20.99
C ASN A 415 5.05 -3.39 -20.91
N LEU A 416 6.02 -3.45 -19.98
CA LEU A 416 6.81 -4.67 -19.77
C LEU A 416 5.98 -5.83 -19.22
N ALA A 417 5.08 -5.56 -18.27
CA ALA A 417 4.16 -6.58 -17.77
C ALA A 417 3.29 -7.15 -18.89
N SER A 418 2.72 -6.28 -19.73
CA SER A 418 1.86 -6.69 -20.86
C SER A 418 2.64 -7.44 -21.94
N LYS A 419 3.92 -7.09 -22.15
CA LYS A 419 4.79 -7.69 -23.15
C LYS A 419 5.29 -9.09 -22.76
N TRP A 420 5.66 -9.28 -21.49
CA TRP A 420 6.38 -10.46 -21.03
C TRP A 420 5.56 -11.39 -20.13
N CYS A 421 4.32 -11.02 -19.82
CA CYS A 421 3.41 -11.94 -19.16
C CYS A 421 3.07 -13.10 -20.11
N GLU A 422 3.16 -14.33 -19.60
CA GLU A 422 2.88 -15.54 -20.39
C GLU A 422 1.44 -15.57 -20.92
N ARG A 423 0.48 -15.09 -20.12
CA ARG A 423 -0.93 -15.02 -20.51
C ARG A 423 -1.55 -13.64 -20.25
N PRO A 424 -2.18 -13.00 -21.24
CA PRO A 424 -2.71 -11.65 -21.09
C PRO A 424 -3.78 -11.54 -19.99
N GLU A 425 -4.54 -12.61 -19.73
CA GLU A 425 -5.56 -12.65 -18.68
C GLU A 425 -4.99 -12.55 -17.24
N TRP A 426 -3.69 -12.82 -17.05
CA TRP A 426 -3.02 -12.69 -15.75
C TRP A 426 -2.62 -11.22 -15.44
N VAL A 427 -2.74 -10.32 -16.42
CA VAL A 427 -2.49 -8.89 -16.23
C VAL A 427 -3.72 -8.23 -15.63
N HIS A 428 -3.79 -8.21 -14.30
CA HIS A 428 -4.95 -7.68 -13.58
C HIS A 428 -4.93 -6.15 -13.43
N LEU A 429 -6.06 -5.50 -13.72
CA LEU A 429 -6.31 -4.07 -13.51
C LEU A 429 -6.09 -3.64 -12.05
N ASP A 430 -6.41 -4.51 -11.11
CA ASP A 430 -6.28 -4.26 -9.67
C ASP A 430 -4.82 -4.13 -9.21
N SER A 431 -3.88 -4.63 -10.00
CA SER A 431 -2.44 -4.49 -9.72
C SER A 431 -1.87 -3.13 -10.11
N ARG A 432 -2.70 -2.27 -10.74
CA ARG A 432 -2.26 -0.96 -11.21
C ARG A 432 -2.12 0.04 -10.05
N PRO A 433 -1.14 0.95 -10.12
CA PRO A 433 -0.96 2.06 -9.16
C PRO A 433 -2.22 2.78 -8.69
N PHE A 434 -3.09 3.19 -9.63
CA PHE A 434 -4.30 3.95 -9.32
C PHE A 434 -5.41 3.11 -8.66
N ALA A 435 -5.40 1.79 -8.84
CA ALA A 435 -6.31 0.90 -8.13
C ALA A 435 -5.99 0.89 -6.62
N SER A 436 -4.71 0.81 -6.27
CA SER A 436 -4.23 0.96 -4.89
C SER A 436 -4.63 2.32 -4.30
N LEU A 437 -4.36 3.41 -5.03
CA LEU A 437 -4.67 4.77 -4.57
C LEU A 437 -6.16 4.99 -4.26
N SER A 438 -7.03 4.51 -5.16
CA SER A 438 -8.49 4.61 -4.98
C SER A 438 -8.96 3.76 -3.80
N ARG A 439 -8.40 2.57 -3.61
CA ARG A 439 -8.64 1.73 -2.43
C ARG A 439 -8.25 2.43 -1.14
N ASP A 440 -7.01 2.91 -1.03
CA ASP A 440 -6.45 3.45 0.22
C ASP A 440 -7.20 4.70 0.67
N SER A 441 -7.48 5.58 -0.28
CA SER A 441 -8.20 6.82 -0.02
C SER A 441 -9.67 6.56 0.30
N GLY A 442 -10.30 5.59 -0.38
CA GLY A 442 -11.66 5.15 -0.06
C GLY A 442 -11.74 4.56 1.34
N ALA A 443 -10.82 3.67 1.70
CA ALA A 443 -10.74 3.07 3.02
C ALA A 443 -10.50 4.11 4.13
N ALA A 444 -9.68 5.13 3.88
CA ALA A 444 -9.45 6.23 4.83
C ALA A 444 -10.75 7.01 5.09
N LEU A 445 -11.47 7.41 4.03
CA LEU A 445 -12.75 8.10 4.16
C LEU A 445 -13.80 7.21 4.82
N GLY A 446 -13.90 5.95 4.39
CA GLY A 446 -14.82 4.95 4.92
C GLY A 446 -14.63 4.69 6.41
N LEU A 447 -13.38 4.64 6.88
CA LEU A 447 -13.05 4.54 8.30
C LEU A 447 -13.58 5.75 9.08
N GLY A 448 -13.39 6.96 8.55
CA GLY A 448 -13.92 8.19 9.15
C GLY A 448 -15.44 8.17 9.27
N ILE A 449 -16.14 7.85 8.17
CA ILE A 449 -17.62 7.75 8.12
C ILE A 449 -18.11 6.70 9.12
N ALA A 450 -17.46 5.53 9.16
CA ALA A 450 -17.83 4.46 10.07
C ALA A 450 -17.76 4.90 11.53
N LEU A 451 -16.64 5.49 11.96
CA LEU A 451 -16.41 5.93 13.34
C LEU A 451 -17.35 7.06 13.79
N HIS A 452 -17.88 7.86 12.87
CA HIS A 452 -18.80 8.97 13.16
C HIS A 452 -20.26 8.66 12.85
N SER A 453 -20.57 7.43 12.43
CA SER A 453 -21.94 7.03 12.12
C SER A 453 -22.79 6.85 13.39
N PRO A 454 -24.11 7.09 13.32
CA PRO A 454 -25.01 6.84 14.44
C PRO A 454 -25.03 5.35 14.85
N CYS A 455 -24.90 4.43 13.89
CA CYS A 455 -24.80 2.99 14.13
C CYS A 455 -23.58 2.65 15.01
N TYR A 456 -22.41 3.21 14.68
CA TYR A 456 -21.20 3.01 15.48
C TYR A 456 -21.31 3.67 16.86
N ALA A 457 -21.99 4.81 17.00
CA ALA A 457 -22.16 5.45 18.30
C ALA A 457 -22.90 4.54 19.31
N GLN A 458 -23.89 3.76 18.85
CA GLN A 458 -24.57 2.74 19.65
C GLN A 458 -23.63 1.57 19.99
N ILE A 459 -22.95 1.02 18.98
CA ILE A 459 -22.08 -0.15 19.15
C ILE A 459 -20.82 0.13 19.97
N ARG A 460 -20.28 1.35 19.89
CA ARG A 460 -19.09 1.76 20.65
C ARG A 460 -19.29 1.55 22.15
N ARG A 461 -20.50 1.79 22.66
CA ARG A 461 -20.86 1.61 24.08
C ARG A 461 -21.33 0.19 24.40
N ALA A 462 -21.85 -0.54 23.41
CA ALA A 462 -22.33 -1.90 23.59
C ALA A 462 -21.19 -2.91 23.80
N TYR A 463 -21.43 -3.87 24.69
CA TYR A 463 -20.59 -5.05 24.87
C TYR A 463 -21.14 -6.20 24.01
N LEU A 464 -20.35 -6.65 23.03
CA LEU A 464 -20.71 -7.79 22.18
C LEU A 464 -20.18 -9.08 22.82
N GLY A 465 -21.07 -10.05 23.04
CA GLY A 465 -20.69 -11.40 23.46
C GLY A 465 -19.85 -12.12 22.40
N ASN A 466 -19.16 -13.20 22.79
CA ASN A 466 -18.29 -13.92 21.86
C ASN A 466 -19.07 -14.54 20.68
N GLY A 467 -20.28 -15.04 20.91
CA GLY A 467 -21.17 -15.52 19.84
C GLY A 467 -21.52 -14.42 18.84
N GLN A 468 -21.88 -13.23 19.33
CA GLN A 468 -22.18 -12.07 18.48
C GLN A 468 -20.96 -11.61 17.67
N LYS A 469 -19.76 -11.63 18.26
CA LYS A 469 -18.51 -11.30 17.53
C LYS A 469 -18.24 -12.28 16.39
N ILE A 470 -18.45 -13.58 16.62
CA ILE A 470 -18.30 -14.61 15.58
C ILE A 470 -19.36 -14.41 14.49
N ALA A 471 -20.62 -14.17 14.87
CA ALA A 471 -21.68 -13.85 13.92
C ALA A 471 -21.35 -12.61 13.09
N CYS A 472 -20.85 -11.54 13.71
CA CYS A 472 -20.40 -10.33 13.00
C CYS A 472 -19.26 -10.64 12.03
N LEU A 473 -18.27 -11.45 12.43
CA LEU A 473 -17.16 -11.83 11.56
C LEU A 473 -17.65 -12.61 10.34
N LEU A 474 -18.48 -13.62 10.54
CA LEU A 474 -19.01 -14.45 9.45
C LEU A 474 -19.90 -13.64 8.51
N LEU A 475 -20.77 -12.78 9.05
CA LEU A 475 -21.61 -11.89 8.24
C LEU A 475 -20.80 -10.84 7.49
N ALA A 476 -19.81 -10.22 8.13
CA ALA A 476 -18.92 -9.28 7.46
C ALA A 476 -18.15 -9.98 6.32
N MET A 477 -17.52 -11.12 6.57
CA MET A 477 -16.82 -11.88 5.52
C MET A 477 -17.77 -12.32 4.40
N GLY A 478 -18.97 -12.79 4.74
CA GLY A 478 -20.01 -13.20 3.80
C GLY A 478 -20.58 -12.05 2.96
N LEU A 479 -20.52 -10.81 3.43
CA LEU A 479 -20.88 -9.62 2.66
C LEU A 479 -19.70 -9.11 1.81
N LEU A 480 -18.50 -9.06 2.37
CA LEU A 480 -17.32 -8.51 1.70
C LEU A 480 -16.90 -9.36 0.49
N GLY A 481 -17.00 -10.70 0.58
CA GLY A 481 -16.63 -11.62 -0.50
C GLY A 481 -17.43 -11.41 -1.80
N PRO A 482 -18.77 -11.47 -1.78
CA PRO A 482 -19.60 -11.19 -2.96
C PRO A 482 -19.46 -9.75 -3.46
N LEU A 483 -19.29 -8.77 -2.58
CA LEU A 483 -18.96 -7.39 -3.00
C LEU A 483 -17.60 -7.34 -3.71
N ASP A 484 -16.67 -8.23 -3.37
CA ASP A 484 -15.40 -8.35 -4.06
C ASP A 484 -15.56 -8.92 -5.46
N TRP A 485 -16.42 -9.91 -5.60
CA TRP A 485 -16.72 -10.62 -6.85
C TRP A 485 -17.66 -9.87 -7.79
N LEU A 486 -18.34 -8.81 -7.32
CA LEU A 486 -19.18 -7.96 -8.14
C LEU A 486 -18.30 -7.30 -9.21
N GLY A 487 -18.40 -7.82 -10.43
CA GLY A 487 -17.50 -7.51 -11.54
C GLY A 487 -17.33 -6.00 -11.80
N HIS A 488 -16.23 -5.67 -12.46
CA HIS A 488 -15.84 -4.28 -12.67
C HIS A 488 -16.36 -3.72 -13.99
N PRO A 489 -16.75 -2.43 -14.04
CA PRO A 489 -17.11 -1.81 -15.29
C PRO A 489 -15.93 -1.84 -16.27
N PRO A 490 -16.17 -2.03 -17.58
CA PRO A 490 -15.10 -2.14 -18.57
C PRO A 490 -14.33 -0.82 -18.78
N GLN A 491 -14.93 0.31 -18.40
CA GLN A 491 -14.29 1.62 -18.48
C GLN A 491 -13.38 1.85 -17.26
N VAL A 492 -12.10 2.14 -17.53
CA VAL A 492 -11.05 2.28 -16.50
C VAL A 492 -11.35 3.38 -15.47
N SER A 493 -11.92 4.51 -15.88
CA SER A 493 -12.29 5.61 -14.96
C SER A 493 -13.41 5.20 -14.01
N LEU A 494 -14.46 4.56 -14.54
CA LEU A 494 -15.56 4.01 -13.74
C LEU A 494 -15.07 2.93 -12.79
N PHE A 495 -14.08 2.12 -13.21
CA PHE A 495 -13.47 1.12 -12.35
C PHE A 495 -12.84 1.76 -11.10
N TYR A 496 -12.04 2.83 -11.25
CA TYR A 496 -11.44 3.49 -10.09
C TYR A 496 -12.47 4.16 -9.17
N ILE A 497 -13.53 4.75 -9.73
CA ILE A 497 -14.63 5.34 -8.94
C ILE A 497 -15.35 4.23 -8.16
N PHE A 498 -15.72 3.14 -8.83
CA PHE A 498 -16.39 2.01 -8.20
C PHE A 498 -15.51 1.38 -7.12
N ASN A 499 -14.22 1.22 -7.40
CA ASN A 499 -13.23 0.73 -6.44
C ASN A 499 -13.16 1.65 -5.20
N PHE A 500 -13.05 2.97 -5.40
CA PHE A 500 -13.09 3.93 -4.29
C PHE A 500 -14.36 3.80 -3.44
N LEU A 501 -15.53 3.72 -4.06
CA LEU A 501 -16.81 3.59 -3.36
C LEU A 501 -16.91 2.26 -2.59
N LYS A 502 -16.49 1.16 -3.21
CA LYS A 502 -16.44 -0.18 -2.59
C LYS A 502 -15.58 -0.18 -1.32
N TYR A 503 -14.38 0.39 -1.40
CA TYR A 503 -13.46 0.49 -0.27
C TYR A 503 -13.86 1.55 0.77
N THR A 504 -14.70 2.53 0.39
CA THR A 504 -15.36 3.43 1.35
C THR A 504 -16.45 2.69 2.15
N LEU A 505 -17.18 1.79 1.50
CA LEU A 505 -18.25 1.00 2.13
C LEU A 505 -17.71 -0.07 3.08
N TRP A 506 -16.57 -0.70 2.76
CA TRP A 506 -16.00 -1.80 3.55
C TRP A 506 -15.81 -1.49 5.06
N PRO A 507 -15.09 -0.43 5.47
CA PRO A 507 -14.95 -0.10 6.88
C PRO A 507 -16.30 0.19 7.54
N PHE A 508 -17.23 0.84 6.83
CA PHE A 508 -18.58 1.11 7.34
C PHE A 508 -19.36 -0.17 7.64
N LEU A 509 -19.31 -1.17 6.74
CA LEU A 509 -19.95 -2.47 6.96
C LEU A 509 -19.40 -3.15 8.21
N VAL A 510 -18.07 -3.22 8.34
CA VAL A 510 -17.38 -3.97 9.41
C VAL A 510 -17.52 -3.30 10.77
N LEU A 511 -17.33 -1.98 10.85
CA LEU A 511 -17.33 -1.26 12.13
C LEU A 511 -18.72 -0.95 12.64
N ALA A 512 -19.62 -0.56 11.73
CA ALA A 512 -20.88 0.09 12.07
C ALA A 512 -22.10 -0.77 11.73
N LEU A 513 -22.32 -1.10 10.45
CA LEU A 513 -23.59 -1.69 10.00
C LEU A 513 -23.80 -3.12 10.52
N VAL A 514 -22.84 -4.02 10.29
CA VAL A 514 -22.97 -5.44 10.68
C VAL A 514 -23.10 -5.58 12.20
N PRO A 515 -22.25 -4.94 13.02
CA PRO A 515 -22.38 -5.05 14.47
C PRO A 515 -23.67 -4.45 15.00
N TRP A 516 -24.12 -3.34 14.40
CA TRP A 516 -25.39 -2.71 14.73
C TRP A 516 -26.57 -3.65 14.48
N ALA A 517 -26.64 -4.25 13.29
CA ALA A 517 -27.68 -5.20 12.94
C ALA A 517 -27.70 -6.40 13.90
N VAL A 518 -26.55 -7.04 14.13
CA VAL A 518 -26.44 -8.18 15.06
C VAL A 518 -26.88 -7.80 16.47
N TYR A 519 -26.44 -6.64 16.96
CA TYR A 519 -26.81 -6.18 18.29
C TYR A 519 -28.31 -5.90 18.42
N THR A 520 -28.93 -5.24 17.43
CA THR A 520 -30.36 -4.92 17.46
C THR A 520 -31.24 -6.16 17.37
N PHE A 521 -30.89 -7.13 16.53
CA PHE A 521 -31.67 -8.37 16.40
C PHE A 521 -31.51 -9.27 17.63
N SER A 522 -30.30 -9.39 18.19
CA SER A 522 -30.09 -10.16 19.43
C SER A 522 -30.75 -9.51 20.66
N ALA A 523 -30.87 -8.18 20.71
CA ALA A 523 -31.52 -7.49 21.82
C ALA A 523 -33.05 -7.69 21.84
N GLN A 524 -33.66 -7.95 20.67
CA GLN A 524 -35.10 -8.24 20.57
C GLN A 524 -35.45 -9.67 21.02
N GLU A 525 -34.48 -10.59 21.02
CA GLU A 525 -34.68 -11.99 21.46
C GLU A 525 -34.56 -12.18 22.97
N ALA A 526 -34.06 -11.19 23.72
CA ALA A 526 -34.02 -11.26 25.17
C ALA A 526 -35.43 -10.97 25.75
N PRO A 527 -36.09 -11.95 26.42
CA PRO A 527 -37.40 -11.70 27.01
C PRO A 527 -37.28 -10.58 28.06
N PRO A 528 -38.29 -9.70 28.19
CA PRO A 528 -38.26 -8.66 29.21
C PRO A 528 -38.16 -9.31 30.58
N ILE A 529 -37.08 -8.99 31.30
CA ILE A 529 -36.95 -9.33 32.72
C ILE A 529 -38.11 -8.64 33.42
N ARG A 530 -39.15 -9.39 33.77
CA ARG A 530 -40.20 -8.93 34.68
C ARG A 530 -39.52 -8.66 36.02
N SER A 531 -39.34 -7.39 36.35
CA SER A 531 -39.12 -6.97 37.73
C SER A 531 -40.39 -7.29 38.51
N SER A 532 -40.35 -8.36 39.30
CA SER A 532 -41.32 -8.65 40.35
C SER A 532 -40.94 -7.91 41.63
#